data_AF-A0A1H0KKZ7-F1
#
_entry.id   AF-A0A1H0KKZ7-F1
#
_cell.length_a   1.000
_cell.length_b   1.000
_cell.length_c   1.000
_cell.angle_alpha   90.00
_cell.angle_beta   90.00
_cell.angle_gamma   90.00
#
_symmetry.space_group_name_H-M   'P 1'
#
loop_
_entity.id
_entity.type
_entity.pdbx_description
1 polymer ?
#
loop_
_entity_poly.entity_id
_entity_poly.type
_entity_poly.pdbx_seq_one_letter_code
_entity_poly.pdbx_strand_id
1 'polypeptide(L)'
;MTVEWRGKPVWIVNRTPEMVERTESFDVERLADPNSEVPQQPAYIEGPLRSIRPEIGVLIGICTHLGCSPLFKPEPDAEGVGTDNWPGGYFCPCHGSRFDLAGRVFRNVPAPTNLEVPPYRFETDEIIVVGEDEETA
;
A
#
# COMPACT_ATOMS: atom_id res chain seq x y z
N MET A 1 -7.71 -7.51 -6.59
CA MET A 1 -7.21 -8.65 -7.40
C MET A 1 -5.70 -8.75 -7.25
N THR A 2 -5.11 -9.89 -7.59
CA THR A 2 -3.65 -10.10 -7.54
C THR A 2 -3.17 -10.58 -8.90
N VAL A 3 -2.11 -9.96 -9.42
CA VAL A 3 -1.44 -10.31 -10.68
C VAL A 3 0.05 -10.53 -10.44
N GLU A 4 0.76 -11.15 -11.38
CA GLU A 4 2.21 -11.35 -11.30
C GLU A 4 2.94 -10.32 -12.18
N TRP A 5 4.00 -9.72 -11.66
CA TRP A 5 4.95 -8.91 -12.42
C TRP A 5 6.37 -9.18 -11.95
N ARG A 6 7.24 -9.64 -12.87
CA ARG A 6 8.65 -10.01 -12.57
C ARG A 6 8.77 -10.99 -11.40
N GLY A 7 7.87 -11.99 -11.30
CA GLY A 7 7.83 -12.96 -10.21
C GLY A 7 7.37 -12.40 -8.85
N LYS A 8 6.96 -11.12 -8.78
CA LYS A 8 6.38 -10.50 -7.59
C LYS A 8 4.85 -10.43 -7.71
N PRO A 9 4.09 -10.67 -6.62
CA PRO A 9 2.66 -10.40 -6.60
C PRO A 9 2.40 -8.89 -6.56
N VAL A 10 1.53 -8.41 -7.45
CA VAL A 10 1.03 -7.04 -7.46
C VAL A 10 -0.45 -7.07 -7.12
N TRP A 11 -0.83 -6.31 -6.10
CA TRP A 11 -2.20 -6.11 -5.69
C TRP A 11 -2.78 -4.90 -6.39
N ILE A 12 -3.96 -5.08 -6.99
CA ILE A 12 -4.81 -4.00 -7.47
C ILE A 12 -6.03 -3.96 -6.57
N VAL A 13 -6.15 -2.92 -5.75
CA VAL A 13 -7.19 -2.76 -4.74
C VAL A 13 -8.10 -1.61 -5.12
N ASN A 14 -9.39 -1.89 -5.25
CA ASN A 14 -10.42 -0.86 -5.41
C ASN A 14 -10.93 -0.46 -4.01
N ARG A 15 -10.52 0.71 -3.56
CA ARG A 15 -10.86 1.33 -2.27
C ARG A 15 -12.22 1.98 -2.39
N THR A 16 -13.08 1.72 -1.42
CA THR A 16 -14.34 2.46 -1.30
C THR A 16 -14.06 3.93 -0.92
N PRO A 17 -15.00 4.85 -1.15
CA PRO A 17 -14.85 6.24 -0.69
C PRO A 17 -14.53 6.35 0.81
N GLU A 18 -15.14 5.48 1.63
CA GLU A 18 -14.87 5.39 3.06
C GLU A 18 -13.44 4.93 3.37
N MET A 19 -12.91 3.97 2.61
CA MET A 19 -11.51 3.54 2.73
C MET A 19 -10.55 4.69 2.39
N VAL A 20 -10.85 5.45 1.35
CA VAL A 20 -10.05 6.62 0.95
C VAL A 20 -10.03 7.65 2.08
N GLU A 21 -11.21 8.09 2.52
CA GLU A 21 -11.36 9.10 3.58
C GLU A 21 -10.64 8.68 4.88
N ARG A 22 -10.83 7.43 5.31
CA ARG A 22 -10.23 6.94 6.55
C ARG A 22 -8.71 6.77 6.46
N THR A 23 -8.18 6.53 5.27
CA THR A 23 -6.73 6.45 5.02
C THR A 23 -6.10 7.84 5.02
N GLU A 24 -6.74 8.83 4.40
CA GLU A 24 -6.24 10.21 4.37
C GLU A 24 -6.33 10.88 5.74
N SER A 25 -7.40 10.62 6.49
CA SER A 25 -7.62 11.17 7.84
C SER A 25 -6.86 10.43 8.94
N PHE A 26 -6.12 9.36 8.61
CA PHE A 26 -5.40 8.58 9.60
C PHE A 26 -4.24 9.36 10.22
N ASP A 27 -3.99 9.09 11.51
CA ASP A 27 -2.93 9.72 12.27
C ASP A 27 -1.53 9.38 11.71
N VAL A 28 -0.93 10.37 11.04
CA VAL A 28 0.41 10.26 10.43
C VAL A 28 1.52 10.02 11.46
N GLU A 29 1.32 10.36 12.74
CA GLU A 29 2.33 10.11 13.78
C GLU A 29 2.51 8.61 14.02
N ARG A 30 1.51 7.79 13.68
CA ARG A 30 1.59 6.32 13.78
C ARG A 30 2.34 5.67 12.61
N LEU A 31 2.63 6.40 11.55
CA LEU A 31 3.31 5.90 10.35
C LEU A 31 4.80 6.23 10.38
N ALA A 32 5.65 5.29 9.95
CA ALA A 32 7.09 5.49 9.93
C ALA A 32 7.53 6.42 8.79
N ASP A 33 6.87 6.30 7.64
CA ASP A 33 7.13 7.07 6.42
C ASP A 33 5.83 7.57 5.78
N PRO A 34 5.13 8.54 6.40
CA PRO A 34 3.83 9.03 5.92
C PRO A 34 3.90 9.76 4.57
N ASN A 35 5.05 10.36 4.26
CA ASN A 35 5.27 11.19 3.07
C ASN A 35 5.99 10.44 1.92
N SER A 36 6.30 9.15 2.10
CA SER A 36 7.07 8.36 1.12
C SER A 36 8.45 8.95 0.82
N GLU A 37 9.18 9.36 1.85
CA GLU A 37 10.54 9.91 1.75
C GLU A 37 11.57 8.84 1.34
N VAL A 38 11.27 7.56 1.58
CA VAL A 38 12.13 6.47 1.12
C VAL A 38 11.97 6.32 -0.41
N PRO A 39 13.06 6.38 -1.20
CA PRO A 39 13.00 6.32 -2.66
C PRO A 39 12.81 4.88 -3.16
N GLN A 40 11.58 4.37 -3.03
CA GLN A 40 11.22 2.99 -3.37
C GLN A 40 10.02 2.88 -4.31
N GLN A 41 9.52 4.00 -4.83
CA GLN A 41 8.39 4.07 -5.75
C GLN A 41 8.67 5.10 -6.85
N PRO A 42 7.91 5.08 -7.96
CA PRO A 42 8.03 6.11 -8.99
C PRO A 42 7.74 7.51 -8.45
N ALA A 43 8.39 8.53 -9.02
CA ALA A 43 8.30 9.92 -8.54
C ALA A 43 6.90 10.52 -8.67
N TYR A 44 6.11 10.11 -9.67
CA TYR A 44 4.71 10.54 -9.85
C TYR A 44 3.75 9.95 -8.82
N ILE A 45 4.20 9.00 -8.00
CA ILE A 45 3.39 8.46 -6.90
C ILE A 45 3.66 9.31 -5.67
N GLU A 46 2.72 10.20 -5.38
CA GLU A 46 2.80 11.15 -4.29
C GLU A 46 1.58 11.05 -3.34
N GLY A 47 1.64 11.81 -2.26
CA GLY A 47 0.52 12.00 -1.34
C GLY A 47 0.20 10.80 -0.46
N PRO A 48 -0.82 10.95 0.42
CA PRO A 48 -1.13 9.97 1.46
C PRO A 48 -1.68 8.64 0.90
N LEU A 49 -2.29 8.67 -0.28
CA LEU A 49 -2.92 7.50 -0.91
C LEU A 49 -1.97 6.68 -1.80
N ARG A 50 -0.81 7.25 -2.14
CA ARG A 50 0.25 6.59 -2.92
C ARG A 50 -0.29 5.95 -4.21
N SER A 51 -1.05 6.72 -4.96
CA SER A 51 -1.76 6.27 -6.17
C SER A 51 -2.08 7.41 -7.12
N ILE A 52 -2.09 7.14 -8.43
CA ILE A 52 -2.53 8.10 -9.46
C ILE A 52 -4.04 8.39 -9.31
N ARG A 53 -4.84 7.34 -9.07
CA ARG A 53 -6.28 7.47 -8.79
C ARG A 53 -6.57 7.08 -7.33
N PRO A 54 -7.17 7.97 -6.50
CA PRO A 54 -7.43 7.74 -5.07
C PRO A 54 -8.11 6.43 -4.72
N GLU A 55 -8.95 5.90 -5.60
CA GLU A 55 -9.68 4.65 -5.40
C GLU A 55 -8.86 3.41 -5.78
N ILE A 56 -7.81 3.53 -6.60
CA ILE A 56 -7.04 2.38 -7.09
C ILE A 56 -5.66 2.32 -6.42
N GLY A 57 -5.51 1.38 -5.47
CA GLY A 57 -4.21 1.04 -4.89
C GLY A 57 -3.48 0.03 -5.78
N VAL A 58 -2.22 0.31 -6.13
CA VAL A 58 -1.33 -0.60 -6.87
C VAL A 58 -0.08 -0.84 -6.02
N LEU A 59 0.06 -2.03 -5.45
CA LEU A 59 1.11 -2.32 -4.46
C LEU A 59 1.78 -3.66 -4.75
N ILE A 60 3.10 -3.74 -4.56
CA ILE A 60 3.79 -5.03 -4.50
C ILE A 60 3.43 -5.68 -3.17
N GLY A 61 2.80 -6.85 -3.25
CA GLY A 61 2.33 -7.65 -2.13
C GLY A 61 3.43 -8.40 -1.38
N ILE A 62 4.55 -7.75 -1.12
CA ILE A 62 5.73 -8.32 -0.46
C ILE A 62 6.08 -7.42 0.73
N CYS A 63 6.02 -8.00 1.93
CA CYS A 63 6.44 -7.33 3.15
C CYS A 63 7.91 -6.95 3.07
N THR A 64 8.21 -5.68 3.30
CA THR A 64 9.56 -5.10 3.22
C THR A 64 10.50 -5.55 4.35
N HIS A 65 10.00 -6.31 5.33
CA HIS A 65 10.85 -6.96 6.34
C HIS A 65 11.66 -8.12 5.73
N LEU A 66 11.01 -9.25 5.45
CA LEU A 66 11.65 -10.50 4.99
C LEU A 66 10.85 -11.22 3.89
N GLY A 67 10.01 -10.49 3.15
CA GLY A 67 9.45 -10.98 1.90
C GLY A 67 8.17 -11.82 1.97
N CYS A 68 7.59 -12.06 3.16
CA CYS A 68 6.26 -12.67 3.27
C CYS A 68 5.20 -11.83 2.55
N SER A 69 4.13 -12.44 2.04
CA SER A 69 2.96 -11.72 1.53
C SER A 69 2.02 -11.33 2.70
N PRO A 70 1.78 -10.04 2.97
CA PRO A 70 0.84 -9.64 4.01
C PRO A 70 -0.62 -10.02 3.69
N LEU A 71 -1.42 -10.20 4.73
CA LEU A 71 -2.86 -10.45 4.64
C LEU A 71 -3.60 -9.14 4.46
N PHE A 72 -4.53 -9.09 3.51
CA PHE A 72 -5.46 -7.97 3.36
C PHE A 72 -6.51 -8.01 4.49
N LYS A 73 -6.58 -6.92 5.27
CA LYS A 73 -7.46 -6.72 6.43
C LYS A 73 -8.07 -5.31 6.34
N PRO A 74 -8.97 -5.08 5.37
CA PRO A 74 -9.45 -3.73 5.04
C PRO A 74 -10.40 -3.13 6.06
N GLU A 75 -10.99 -3.93 6.94
CA GLU A 75 -11.93 -3.46 7.95
C GLU A 75 -11.19 -2.74 9.09
N PRO A 76 -11.78 -1.66 9.61
CA PRO A 76 -11.30 -1.04 10.84
C PRO A 76 -11.27 -2.02 12.00
N ASP A 77 -10.26 -1.90 12.86
CA ASP A 77 -10.09 -2.73 14.07
C ASP A 77 -10.20 -4.25 13.82
N ALA A 78 -9.73 -4.69 12.65
CA ALA A 78 -9.75 -6.10 12.26
C ALA A 78 -9.07 -7.00 13.31
N GLU A 79 -9.72 -8.12 13.62
CA GLU A 79 -9.24 -9.08 14.61
C GLU A 79 -7.85 -9.64 14.27
N GLY A 80 -7.01 -9.76 15.30
CA GLY A 80 -5.68 -10.37 15.20
C GLY A 80 -4.57 -9.45 14.69
N VAL A 81 -4.86 -8.18 14.33
CA VAL A 81 -3.83 -7.21 13.94
C VAL A 81 -3.04 -6.72 15.17
N GLY A 82 -3.68 -6.66 16.35
CA GLY A 82 -3.03 -6.30 17.61
C GLY A 82 -2.61 -4.83 17.69
N THR A 83 -3.43 -3.93 17.17
CA THR A 83 -3.29 -2.49 17.35
C THR A 83 -4.67 -1.84 17.40
N ASP A 84 -4.82 -0.85 18.29
CA ASP A 84 -6.09 -0.13 18.44
C ASP A 84 -6.25 0.92 17.35
N ASN A 85 -7.49 1.30 17.06
CA ASN A 85 -7.85 2.30 16.03
C ASN A 85 -7.17 1.98 14.69
N TRP A 86 -7.22 0.72 14.28
CA TRP A 86 -6.69 0.29 12.99
C TRP A 86 -7.61 0.81 11.88
N PRO A 87 -7.11 1.52 10.86
CA PRO A 87 -7.97 2.08 9.81
C PRO A 87 -8.41 1.06 8.76
N GLY A 88 -7.87 -0.16 8.81
CA GLY A 88 -7.85 -1.09 7.69
C GLY A 88 -6.49 -1.09 7.00
N GLY A 89 -6.14 -2.16 6.28
CA GLY A 89 -4.90 -2.24 5.50
C GLY A 89 -4.38 -3.65 5.32
N TYR A 90 -3.09 -3.83 5.61
CA TYR A 90 -2.35 -5.07 5.41
C TYR A 90 -1.58 -5.48 6.66
N PHE A 91 -1.73 -6.74 7.05
CA PHE A 91 -1.08 -7.32 8.22
C PHE A 91 -0.18 -8.49 7.84
N CYS A 92 1.11 -8.41 8.17
CA CYS A 92 2.08 -9.46 7.92
C CYS A 92 2.30 -10.31 9.19
N PRO A 93 1.69 -11.51 9.31
CA PRO A 93 1.72 -12.31 10.53
C PRO A 93 3.09 -12.91 10.83
N CYS A 94 4.02 -12.96 9.86
CA CYS A 94 5.36 -13.53 10.06
C CYS A 94 6.10 -12.88 11.25
N HIS A 95 6.00 -11.56 11.37
CA HIS A 95 6.69 -10.80 12.43
C HIS A 95 5.86 -9.59 12.94
N GLY A 96 4.56 -9.55 12.65
CA GLY A 96 3.64 -8.52 13.14
C GLY A 96 3.78 -7.15 12.48
N SER A 97 4.31 -7.07 11.25
CA SER A 97 4.34 -5.79 10.51
C SER A 97 2.97 -5.40 9.99
N ARG A 98 2.73 -4.10 9.95
CA ARG A 98 1.42 -3.50 9.70
C ARG A 98 1.56 -2.35 8.71
N PHE A 99 0.63 -2.28 7.78
CA PHE A 99 0.53 -1.24 6.77
C PHE A 99 -0.92 -0.79 6.64
N ASP A 100 -1.17 0.50 6.42
CA ASP A 100 -2.52 0.97 6.12
C ASP A 100 -2.97 0.60 4.68
N LEU A 101 -4.15 1.06 4.26
CA LEU A 101 -4.71 0.80 2.92
C LEU A 101 -3.93 1.45 1.76
N ALA A 102 -3.01 2.39 2.03
CA ALA A 102 -2.07 2.93 1.04
C ALA A 102 -0.71 2.19 1.08
N GLY A 103 -0.60 1.13 1.89
CA GLY A 103 0.62 0.38 2.09
C GLY A 103 1.67 1.14 2.92
N ARG A 104 1.30 2.20 3.64
CA ARG A 104 2.22 2.95 4.50
C ARG A 104 2.49 2.18 5.79
N VAL A 105 3.75 2.00 6.14
CA VAL A 105 4.18 1.17 7.27
C VAL A 105 3.97 1.90 8.58
N PHE A 106 3.50 1.17 9.58
CA PHE A 106 3.36 1.69 10.94
C PHE A 106 4.74 1.86 11.59
N ARG A 107 4.85 2.75 12.59
CA ARG A 107 6.04 2.82 13.45
C ARG A 107 6.15 1.58 14.32
N ASN A 108 7.36 1.33 14.83
CA ASN A 108 7.65 0.30 15.84
C ASN A 108 7.25 -1.12 15.40
N VAL A 109 7.35 -1.42 14.10
CA VAL A 109 7.25 -2.79 13.56
C VAL A 109 8.53 -3.17 12.80
N PRO A 110 8.78 -4.47 12.55
CA PRO A 110 10.02 -4.90 11.90
C PRO A 110 10.19 -4.50 10.42
N ALA A 111 9.09 -4.27 9.68
CA ALA A 111 9.17 -3.77 8.31
C ALA A 111 9.78 -2.35 8.30
N PRO A 112 10.88 -2.11 7.55
CA PRO A 112 11.60 -0.84 7.59
C PRO A 112 10.94 0.26 6.76
N THR A 113 10.12 -0.10 5.77
CA THR A 113 9.60 0.85 4.76
C THR A 113 8.18 0.49 4.34
N ASN A 114 7.48 1.42 3.67
CA ASN A 114 6.16 1.19 3.07
C ASN A 114 6.18 0.02 2.08
N LEU A 115 5.03 -0.55 1.71
CA LEU A 115 4.97 -1.50 0.59
C LEU A 115 5.32 -0.79 -0.72
N GLU A 116 6.18 -1.40 -1.55
CA GLU A 116 6.61 -0.84 -2.85
C GLU A 116 5.40 -0.62 -3.77
N VAL A 117 5.34 0.54 -4.44
CA VAL A 117 4.42 0.77 -5.57
C VAL A 117 5.25 0.53 -6.83
N PRO A 118 4.90 -0.43 -7.70
CA PRO A 118 5.64 -0.63 -8.95
C PRO A 118 5.40 0.55 -9.90
N PRO A 119 6.24 0.76 -10.93
CA PRO A 119 5.87 1.57 -12.08
C PRO A 119 4.52 1.13 -12.66
N TYR A 120 3.61 2.07 -12.93
CA TYR A 120 2.39 1.78 -13.67
C TYR A 120 1.78 3.04 -14.29
N ARG A 121 0.95 2.83 -15.31
CA ARG A 121 0.11 3.87 -15.92
C ARG A 121 -1.29 3.35 -16.22
N PHE A 122 -2.23 4.27 -16.39
CA PHE A 122 -3.54 3.98 -16.98
C PHE A 122 -3.42 4.12 -18.50
N GLU A 123 -3.63 3.03 -19.24
CA GLU A 123 -3.73 3.09 -20.70
C GLU A 123 -5.12 3.55 -21.15
N THR A 124 -6.14 3.12 -20.40
CA THR A 124 -7.51 3.58 -20.51
C THR A 124 -8.10 3.67 -19.10
N ASP A 125 -9.38 4.03 -18.99
CA ASP A 125 -10.06 4.04 -17.69
C ASP A 125 -10.20 2.65 -17.05
N GLU A 126 -10.07 1.58 -17.84
CA GLU A 126 -10.26 0.19 -17.40
C GLU A 126 -8.97 -0.65 -17.47
N ILE A 127 -7.91 -0.14 -18.10
CA ILE A 127 -6.66 -0.87 -18.35
C ILE A 127 -5.50 -0.19 -17.63
N ILE A 128 -4.86 -0.94 -16.72
CA ILE A 128 -3.63 -0.56 -16.04
C ILE A 128 -2.48 -1.38 -16.63
N VAL A 129 -1.39 -0.71 -17.00
CA VAL A 129 -0.15 -1.35 -17.44
C VAL A 129 0.87 -1.25 -16.32
N VAL A 130 1.33 -2.40 -15.81
CA VAL A 130 2.32 -2.48 -14.73
C VAL A 130 3.73 -2.66 -15.33
N GLY A 131 4.67 -1.83 -14.88
CA GLY A 131 6.06 -1.82 -15.32
C GLY A 131 6.42 -0.69 -16.28
N GLU A 132 5.47 0.18 -16.61
CA GLU A 132 5.67 1.38 -17.46
C GLU A 132 5.40 2.64 -16.63
N ASP A 133 6.27 3.64 -16.72
CA ASP A 133 6.13 4.90 -16.01
C ASP A 133 5.22 5.87 -16.77
N GLU A 134 4.32 6.55 -16.05
CA GLU A 134 3.42 7.57 -16.61
C GLU A 134 4.20 8.72 -17.28
N GLU A 135 5.38 9.06 -16.78
CA GLU A 135 6.23 10.12 -17.35
C GLU A 135 6.88 9.74 -18.70
N THR A 136 6.95 8.44 -19.02
CA THR A 136 7.57 7.93 -20.26
C THR A 136 6.58 7.48 -21.32
N ALA A 137 5.28 7.58 -21.03
CA ALA A 137 4.18 7.15 -21.89
C ALA A 137 3.65 8.27 -22.81
#